data_AF-A0A1U7LHZ4-F1
#
_entry.id   AF-A0A1U7LHZ4-F1
#
_cell.length_a   1.000
_cell.length_b   1.000
_cell.length_c   1.000
_cell.angle_alpha   90.00
_cell.angle_beta   90.00
_cell.angle_gamma   90.00
#
_symmetry.space_group_name_H-M   'P 1'
#
loop_
_entity.id
_entity.type
_entity.pdbx_description
1 polymer ?
#
loop_
_entity_poly.entity_id
_entity_poly.type
_entity_poly.pdbx_seq_one_letter_code
_entity_poly.pdbx_strand_id
1 'polypeptide(L)'
;MIESTIPLAKILTTQVITHTSHVKIVRAPAGIDLSKLGITHDIYKEVKMDQISAGDGLGRITELINGPPLYRTWVKIVAYGFASAFVGPFAFGTRFIDMPICFCLGVMIGILQTFVASRFISFSKIFEVIAPMLTAFLARAFGSIQPQGLFCYSGIAQSAIVFVLPGYILVCGALELQAKNLVAGSVRMFQAIMYSPFGTTLGSALYALVDKNATNQPTCNGSVSDYHRLWIVPIFSLCLVVVFQAHYRQAPAMIIIASIGYLVNYSASSSFVIATIGNLYSRIGHGLAFTAVLPAVLVLVPSGLAAQGGLLSGLHEAQSIVKNSTTLTVSDSIFSISDTNMLYFVFQMIKVSIGITVGLFLSAVFIYPIPWKRSIWNF
;
A
#
# COMPACT_ATOMS: atom_id res chain seq x y z
N MET A 1 -14.63 -24.04 -1.93
CA MET A 1 -15.04 -22.64 -2.16
C MET A 1 -14.29 -21.82 -1.12
N ILE A 2 -13.60 -20.73 -1.50
CA ILE A 2 -12.55 -19.98 -0.74
C ILE A 2 -11.11 -20.50 -0.98
N GLU A 3 -10.56 -20.25 -2.16
CA GLU A 3 -9.11 -20.37 -2.43
C GLU A 3 -8.65 -19.27 -3.42
N SER A 4 -9.05 -18.01 -3.18
CA SER A 4 -8.82 -16.89 -4.10
C SER A 4 -7.82 -15.82 -3.61
N THR A 5 -7.11 -16.04 -2.50
CA THR A 5 -6.28 -14.98 -1.87
C THR A 5 -4.79 -15.05 -2.17
N ILE A 6 -4.35 -15.95 -3.07
CA ILE A 6 -2.93 -16.09 -3.42
C ILE A 6 -2.67 -15.39 -4.76
N PRO A 7 -1.51 -14.75 -4.99
CA PRO A 7 -1.03 -14.49 -6.34
C PRO A 7 -0.79 -15.83 -7.04
N LEU A 8 -1.84 -16.33 -7.69
CA LEU A 8 -1.85 -17.57 -8.44
C LEU A 8 -1.37 -17.28 -9.86
N ALA A 9 -0.15 -17.69 -10.19
CA ALA A 9 0.23 -17.82 -11.59
C ALA A 9 -0.41 -19.12 -12.12
N LYS A 10 -1.39 -18.99 -13.01
CA LYS A 10 -1.94 -20.13 -13.77
C LYS A 10 -1.01 -20.42 -14.93
N ILE A 11 -0.26 -21.51 -14.86
CA ILE A 11 0.52 -22.01 -15.98
C ILE A 11 -0.30 -23.13 -16.63
N LEU A 12 -0.70 -22.91 -17.88
CA LEU A 12 -1.31 -23.92 -18.74
C LEU A 12 -0.18 -24.65 -19.45
N THR A 13 0.09 -25.87 -19.04
CA THR A 13 0.95 -26.78 -19.80
C THR A 13 0.06 -27.73 -20.59
N THR A 14 0.05 -27.55 -21.91
CA THR A 14 -0.54 -28.53 -22.84
C THR A 14 0.49 -29.62 -23.10
N GLN A 15 0.16 -30.85 -22.71
CA GLN A 15 0.95 -31.99 -23.15
C GLN A 15 0.59 -32.34 -24.59
N VAL A 16 1.60 -32.32 -25.47
CA VAL A 16 1.45 -32.56 -26.92
C VAL A 16 0.93 -33.98 -27.22
N ILE A 17 1.12 -34.93 -26.29
CA ILE A 17 0.80 -36.36 -26.50
C ILE A 17 -0.64 -36.70 -26.07
N THR A 18 -1.18 -36.05 -25.05
CA THR A 18 -2.49 -36.42 -24.47
C THR A 18 -3.61 -35.42 -24.76
N HIS A 19 -3.33 -34.27 -25.40
CA HIS A 19 -4.29 -33.17 -25.58
C HIS A 19 -4.97 -32.73 -24.26
N THR A 20 -4.40 -33.06 -23.10
CA THR A 20 -4.93 -32.68 -21.80
C THR A 20 -4.24 -31.41 -21.30
N SER A 21 -5.07 -30.40 -20.99
CA SER A 21 -4.64 -29.14 -20.42
C SER A 21 -4.51 -29.29 -18.90
N HIS A 22 -3.30 -29.48 -18.38
CA HIS A 22 -3.09 -29.46 -16.93
C HIS A 22 -2.83 -28.03 -16.46
N VAL A 23 -3.66 -27.56 -15.53
CA VAL A 23 -3.47 -26.27 -14.85
C VAL A 23 -2.60 -26.50 -13.63
N LYS A 24 -1.33 -26.07 -13.69
CA LYS A 24 -0.45 -26.09 -12.52
C LYS A 24 -0.54 -24.74 -11.82
N ILE A 25 -0.99 -24.77 -10.58
CA ILE A 25 -1.06 -23.61 -9.71
C ILE A 25 0.26 -23.50 -8.96
N VAL A 26 1.03 -22.44 -9.25
CA VAL A 26 2.27 -22.14 -8.52
C VAL A 26 1.96 -21.08 -7.47
N ARG A 27 2.28 -21.38 -6.21
CA ARG A 27 2.17 -20.45 -5.08
C ARG A 27 3.50 -19.72 -4.92
N ALA A 28 3.49 -18.40 -5.04
CA ALA A 28 4.67 -17.57 -4.78
C ALA A 28 4.60 -16.94 -3.38
N PRO A 29 5.72 -16.85 -2.63
CA PRO A 29 5.76 -16.12 -1.37
C PRO A 29 5.39 -14.65 -1.61
N ALA A 30 4.56 -14.10 -0.72
CA ALA A 30 4.10 -12.71 -0.82
C ALA A 30 5.27 -11.75 -0.53
N GLY A 31 5.64 -10.95 -1.52
CA GLY A 31 6.72 -9.97 -1.42
C GLY A 31 6.86 -9.19 -2.72
N ILE A 32 7.35 -7.97 -2.63
CA ILE A 32 7.51 -7.07 -3.77
C ILE A 32 8.98 -6.75 -3.91
N ASP A 33 9.51 -7.01 -5.11
CA ASP A 33 10.87 -6.64 -5.49
C ASP A 33 10.83 -5.96 -6.86
N LEU A 34 10.85 -4.63 -6.82
CA LEU A 34 10.78 -3.82 -8.06
C LEU A 34 12.02 -3.98 -8.92
N SER A 35 13.19 -4.26 -8.33
CA SER A 35 14.41 -4.51 -9.08
C SER A 35 14.30 -5.81 -9.89
N LYS A 36 13.89 -6.91 -9.26
CA LYS A 36 13.67 -8.18 -9.97
C LYS A 36 12.57 -8.08 -11.02
N LEU A 37 11.50 -7.33 -10.73
CA LEU A 37 10.42 -7.07 -11.68
C LEU A 37 10.92 -6.32 -12.93
N GLY A 38 11.77 -5.30 -12.73
CA GLY A 38 12.41 -4.57 -13.83
C GLY A 38 13.24 -5.48 -14.74
N ILE A 39 14.14 -6.26 -14.15
CA ILE A 39 15.03 -7.17 -14.88
C ILE A 39 14.23 -8.24 -15.63
N THR A 40 13.18 -8.78 -15.00
CA THR A 40 12.31 -9.78 -15.64
C THR A 40 11.62 -9.23 -16.89
N HIS A 41 11.19 -7.96 -16.86
CA HIS A 41 10.58 -7.30 -18.00
C HIS A 41 11.56 -7.04 -19.13
N ASP A 42 12.81 -6.72 -18.80
CA ASP A 42 13.85 -6.52 -19.81
C ASP A 42 14.23 -7.86 -20.48
N ILE A 43 14.38 -8.96 -19.72
CA ILE A 43 14.53 -10.31 -20.29
C ILE A 43 13.34 -10.66 -21.19
N TYR A 44 12.11 -10.36 -20.75
CA TYR A 44 10.91 -10.59 -21.55
C TYR A 44 10.94 -9.83 -22.88
N LYS A 45 11.41 -8.57 -22.90
CA LYS A 45 11.57 -7.80 -24.14
C LYS A 45 12.61 -8.44 -25.05
N GLU A 46 13.76 -8.86 -24.51
CA GLU A 46 14.83 -9.50 -25.28
C GLU A 46 14.32 -10.78 -25.96
N VAL A 47 13.57 -11.64 -25.24
CA VAL A 47 12.93 -12.84 -25.82
C VAL A 47 11.91 -12.47 -26.88
N LYS A 48 11.05 -11.48 -26.62
CA LYS A 48 10.01 -11.05 -27.58
C LYS A 48 10.60 -10.46 -28.86
N MET A 49 11.74 -9.79 -28.75
CA MET A 49 12.47 -9.20 -29.88
C MET A 49 13.40 -10.20 -30.57
N ASP A 50 13.35 -11.48 -30.20
CA ASP A 50 14.18 -12.56 -30.75
C ASP A 50 15.69 -12.30 -30.60
N GLN A 51 16.08 -11.56 -29.55
CA GLN A 51 17.49 -11.29 -29.22
C GLN A 51 18.13 -12.42 -28.41
N ILE A 52 17.31 -13.15 -27.63
CA ILE A 52 17.72 -14.32 -26.85
C ILE A 52 16.68 -15.44 -27.01
N SER A 53 17.11 -16.68 -26.92
CA SER A 53 16.20 -17.84 -26.95
C SER A 53 15.32 -17.88 -25.69
N ALA A 54 14.10 -18.42 -25.82
CA ALA A 54 13.21 -18.64 -24.69
C ALA A 54 13.84 -19.54 -23.60
N GLY A 55 14.71 -20.49 -24.00
CA GLY A 55 15.46 -21.33 -23.07
C GLY A 55 16.47 -20.53 -22.23
N ASP A 56 17.22 -19.64 -22.87
CA ASP A 56 18.20 -18.77 -22.20
C ASP A 56 17.51 -17.76 -21.29
N GLY A 57 16.40 -17.20 -21.73
CA GLY A 57 15.55 -16.33 -20.92
C GLY A 57 15.04 -17.02 -19.65
N LEU A 58 14.62 -18.29 -19.76
CA LEU A 58 14.20 -19.10 -18.61
C LEU A 58 15.37 -19.35 -17.64
N GLY A 59 16.57 -19.62 -18.17
CA GLY A 59 17.79 -19.76 -17.36
C GLY A 59 18.08 -18.51 -16.54
N ARG A 60 18.10 -17.33 -17.18
CA ARG A 60 18.33 -16.03 -16.51
C ARG A 60 17.27 -15.70 -15.47
N ILE A 61 15.98 -15.96 -15.77
CA ILE A 61 14.88 -15.73 -14.80
C ILE A 61 15.03 -16.67 -13.60
N THR A 62 15.43 -17.92 -13.81
CA THR A 62 15.63 -18.89 -12.73
C THR A 62 16.76 -18.46 -11.79
N GLU A 63 17.87 -17.98 -12.34
CA GLU A 63 18.97 -17.40 -11.56
C GLU A 63 18.50 -16.16 -10.76
N LEU A 64 17.73 -15.28 -11.40
CA LEU A 64 17.20 -14.07 -10.77
C LEU A 64 16.25 -14.35 -9.59
N ILE A 65 15.38 -15.36 -9.74
CA ILE A 65 14.46 -15.78 -8.68
C ILE A 65 15.24 -16.28 -7.47
N ASN A 66 16.27 -17.09 -7.70
CA ASN A 66 17.13 -17.68 -6.66
C ASN A 66 18.14 -16.69 -6.07
N GLY A 67 18.39 -15.56 -6.76
CA GLY A 67 19.31 -14.53 -6.30
C GLY A 67 18.88 -13.82 -5.00
N PRO A 68 19.83 -13.23 -4.26
CA PRO A 68 19.53 -12.50 -3.02
C PRO A 68 18.70 -11.23 -3.28
N PRO A 69 17.96 -10.72 -2.28
CA PRO A 69 17.29 -9.42 -2.38
C PRO A 69 18.31 -8.28 -2.42
N LEU A 70 17.94 -7.16 -3.06
CA LEU A 70 18.83 -6.01 -3.28
C LEU A 70 19.30 -5.35 -1.97
N TYR A 71 18.38 -5.12 -1.03
CA TYR A 71 18.67 -4.58 0.29
C TYR A 71 18.45 -5.64 1.38
N ARG A 72 19.32 -5.61 2.40
CA ARG A 72 19.24 -6.52 3.55
C ARG A 72 17.95 -6.29 4.34
N THR A 73 17.45 -7.37 4.93
CA THR A 73 16.22 -7.40 5.75
C THR A 73 16.18 -6.34 6.84
N TRP A 74 17.30 -6.10 7.55
CA TRP A 74 17.38 -5.08 8.59
C TRP A 74 17.23 -3.66 8.06
N VAL A 75 17.81 -3.36 6.89
CA VAL A 75 17.68 -2.04 6.24
C VAL A 75 16.22 -1.79 5.86
N LYS A 76 15.52 -2.83 5.39
CA LYS A 76 14.09 -2.78 5.08
C LYS A 76 13.27 -2.43 6.33
N ILE A 77 13.52 -3.10 7.46
CA ILE A 77 12.80 -2.86 8.73
C ILE A 77 13.01 -1.43 9.23
N VAL A 78 14.24 -0.93 9.18
CA VAL A 78 14.54 0.46 9.56
C VAL A 78 13.85 1.44 8.61
N ALA A 79 13.79 1.13 7.31
CA ALA A 79 13.07 1.95 6.33
C ALA A 79 11.55 1.99 6.59
N TYR A 80 10.92 0.90 7.06
CA TYR A 80 9.52 0.92 7.53
C TYR A 80 9.31 1.91 8.68
N GLY A 81 10.23 1.93 9.65
CA GLY A 81 10.21 2.89 10.76
C GLY A 81 10.27 4.34 10.27
N PHE A 82 11.28 4.67 9.47
CA PHE A 82 11.45 6.04 8.96
C PHE A 82 10.27 6.47 8.08
N ALA A 83 9.79 5.59 7.22
CA ALA A 83 8.64 5.92 6.38
C ALA A 83 7.37 6.18 7.21
N SER A 84 7.13 5.42 8.29
CA SER A 84 6.01 5.69 9.20
C SER A 84 6.18 7.03 9.93
N ALA A 85 7.40 7.37 10.34
CA ALA A 85 7.69 8.67 10.96
C ALA A 85 7.47 9.85 10.00
N PHE A 86 7.86 9.71 8.73
CA PHE A 86 7.75 10.77 7.74
C PHE A 86 6.35 10.90 7.14
N VAL A 87 5.54 9.84 7.09
CA VAL A 87 4.17 9.96 6.56
C VAL A 87 3.23 10.75 7.46
N GLY A 88 3.42 10.67 8.78
CA GLY A 88 2.58 11.37 9.76
C GLY A 88 2.46 12.87 9.49
N PRO A 89 3.57 13.63 9.37
CA PRO A 89 3.51 15.08 9.23
C PRO A 89 2.86 15.56 7.93
N PHE A 90 3.14 14.92 6.79
CA PHE A 90 2.64 15.41 5.51
C PHE A 90 1.20 14.95 5.22
N ALA A 91 0.84 13.74 5.63
CA ALA A 91 -0.48 13.17 5.35
C ALA A 91 -1.45 13.46 6.49
N PHE A 92 -1.10 13.13 7.74
CA PHE A 92 -2.04 13.08 8.86
C PHE A 92 -1.91 14.24 9.86
N GLY A 93 -1.02 15.20 9.56
CA GLY A 93 -0.85 16.40 10.38
C GLY A 93 -0.23 16.14 11.76
N THR A 94 0.56 15.07 11.92
CA THR A 94 1.28 14.83 13.18
C THR A 94 2.36 15.89 13.42
N ARG A 95 2.69 16.09 14.70
CA ARG A 95 3.78 16.98 15.09
C ARG A 95 5.10 16.22 15.06
N PHE A 96 6.22 16.94 15.04
CA PHE A 96 7.55 16.30 15.11
C PHE A 96 7.76 15.51 16.41
N ILE A 97 7.03 15.84 17.49
CA ILE A 97 7.10 15.10 18.75
C ILE A 97 6.51 13.70 18.66
N ASP A 98 5.59 13.45 17.72
CA ASP A 98 4.97 12.14 17.49
C ASP A 98 5.88 11.19 16.68
N MET A 99 6.86 11.73 15.94
CA MET A 99 7.70 10.96 15.01
C MET A 99 8.41 9.75 15.65
N PRO A 100 9.00 9.82 16.85
CA PRO A 100 9.67 8.67 17.45
C PRO A 100 8.71 7.51 17.74
N ILE A 101 7.46 7.82 18.13
CA ILE A 101 6.44 6.81 18.40
C ILE A 101 6.00 6.17 17.07
N CYS A 102 5.77 6.99 16.04
CA CYS A 102 5.50 6.52 14.68
C CYS A 102 6.63 5.61 14.17
N PHE A 103 7.89 5.99 14.40
CA PHE A 103 9.05 5.18 14.02
C PHE A 103 9.02 3.80 14.70
N CYS A 104 8.80 3.75 16.01
CA CYS A 104 8.73 2.49 16.76
C CYS A 104 7.60 1.59 16.27
N LEU A 105 6.41 2.16 16.03
CA LEU A 105 5.27 1.41 15.49
C LEU A 105 5.54 0.93 14.05
N GLY A 106 6.19 1.74 13.23
CA GLY A 106 6.61 1.36 11.87
C GLY A 106 7.63 0.21 11.88
N VAL A 107 8.63 0.24 12.77
CA VAL A 107 9.59 -0.86 12.96
C VAL A 107 8.87 -2.13 13.40
N MET A 108 7.92 -2.04 14.33
CA MET A 108 7.11 -3.18 14.77
C MET A 108 6.37 -3.83 13.59
N ILE A 109 5.73 -3.03 12.73
CA ILE A 109 5.06 -3.54 11.52
C ILE A 109 6.07 -4.15 10.56
N GLY A 110 7.22 -3.52 10.36
CA GLY A 110 8.30 -4.05 9.53
C GLY A 110 8.78 -5.43 10.01
N ILE A 111 8.89 -5.64 11.32
CA ILE A 111 9.23 -6.94 11.92
C ILE A 111 8.10 -7.95 11.69
N LEU A 112 6.85 -7.60 11.98
CA LEU A 112 5.70 -8.48 11.76
C LEU A 112 5.59 -8.90 10.29
N GLN A 113 5.74 -7.96 9.36
CA GLN A 113 5.62 -8.22 7.93
C GLN A 113 6.81 -9.03 7.39
N THR A 114 8.03 -8.69 7.82
CA THR A 114 9.24 -9.28 7.22
C THR A 114 9.63 -10.61 7.84
N PHE A 115 9.46 -10.79 9.16
CA PHE A 115 9.82 -12.02 9.87
C PHE A 115 8.62 -12.94 10.14
N VAL A 116 7.52 -12.41 10.66
CA VAL A 116 6.40 -13.24 11.14
C VAL A 116 5.52 -13.70 9.97
N ALA A 117 5.13 -12.78 9.09
CA ALA A 117 4.28 -13.10 7.95
C ALA A 117 5.00 -13.96 6.89
N SER A 118 6.33 -13.86 6.77
CA SER A 118 7.11 -14.72 5.87
C SER A 118 7.29 -16.14 6.38
N ARG A 119 7.27 -16.34 7.72
CA ARG A 119 7.46 -17.66 8.34
C ARG A 119 6.15 -18.42 8.56
N PHE A 120 5.06 -17.70 8.84
CA PHE A 120 3.75 -18.30 9.12
C PHE A 120 2.73 -17.90 8.05
N ILE A 121 2.44 -18.83 7.14
CA ILE A 121 1.42 -18.68 6.09
C ILE A 121 0.03 -18.36 6.65
N SER A 122 -0.30 -18.83 7.86
CA SER A 122 -1.57 -18.48 8.50
C SER A 122 -1.59 -17.02 8.97
N PHE A 123 -0.46 -16.51 9.43
CA PHE A 123 -0.34 -15.13 9.91
C PHE A 123 -0.45 -14.13 8.76
N SER A 124 0.13 -14.43 7.60
CA SER A 124 0.02 -13.55 6.42
C SER A 124 -1.42 -13.31 5.97
N LYS A 125 -2.34 -14.25 6.25
CA LYS A 125 -3.77 -14.13 5.90
C LYS A 125 -4.55 -13.18 6.81
N ILE A 126 -4.15 -13.08 8.08
CA ILE A 126 -4.87 -12.30 9.11
C ILE A 126 -4.07 -11.02 9.47
N PHE A 127 -2.88 -10.85 8.90
CA PHE A 127 -2.02 -9.69 9.10
C PHE A 127 -2.75 -8.36 8.88
N GLU A 128 -3.62 -8.28 7.86
CA GLU A 128 -4.44 -7.10 7.56
C GLU A 128 -5.42 -6.71 8.69
N VAL A 129 -5.78 -7.66 9.57
CA VAL A 129 -6.63 -7.39 10.74
C VAL A 129 -5.78 -7.15 11.99
N ILE A 130 -4.77 -7.99 12.23
CA ILE A 130 -3.98 -7.96 13.47
C ILE A 130 -3.06 -6.73 13.53
N ALA A 131 -2.43 -6.36 12.41
CA ALA A 131 -1.49 -5.25 12.42
C ALA A 131 -2.18 -3.91 12.73
N PRO A 132 -3.31 -3.53 12.08
CA PRO A 132 -4.05 -2.33 12.45
C PRO A 132 -4.60 -2.36 13.86
N MET A 133 -5.05 -3.53 14.35
CA MET A 133 -5.50 -3.72 15.73
C MET A 133 -4.41 -3.39 16.74
N LEU A 134 -3.21 -3.96 16.55
CA LEU A 134 -2.09 -3.71 17.46
C LEU A 134 -1.61 -2.25 17.40
N THR A 135 -1.50 -1.68 16.20
CA THR A 135 -1.05 -0.29 16.04
C THR A 135 -2.05 0.70 16.59
N ALA A 136 -3.36 0.45 16.43
CA ALA A 136 -4.42 1.32 16.95
C ALA A 136 -4.50 1.25 18.48
N PHE A 137 -4.38 0.04 19.05
CA PHE A 137 -4.29 -0.15 20.50
C PHE A 137 -3.12 0.64 21.09
N LEU A 138 -1.91 0.48 20.54
CA LEU A 138 -0.71 1.16 21.03
C LEU A 138 -0.76 2.67 20.75
N ALA A 139 -1.23 3.11 19.59
CA ALA A 139 -1.38 4.52 19.29
C ALA A 139 -2.34 5.20 20.26
N ARG A 140 -3.43 4.52 20.65
CA ARG A 140 -4.37 5.04 21.65
C ARG A 140 -3.77 5.05 23.04
N ALA A 141 -2.95 4.05 23.37
CA ALA A 141 -2.16 4.03 24.60
C ALA A 141 -1.25 5.26 24.71
N PHE A 142 -0.42 5.50 23.71
CA PHE A 142 0.48 6.65 23.70
C PHE A 142 -0.27 7.99 23.65
N GLY A 143 -1.38 8.06 22.91
CA GLY A 143 -2.24 9.25 22.87
C GLY A 143 -2.99 9.55 24.18
N SER A 144 -3.08 8.57 25.10
CA SER A 144 -3.69 8.75 26.44
C SER A 144 -2.67 9.22 27.49
N ILE A 145 -1.37 9.15 27.19
CA ILE A 145 -0.30 9.64 28.09
C ILE A 145 -0.39 11.17 28.12
N GLN A 146 -1.07 11.68 29.16
CA GLN A 146 -1.48 13.07 29.40
C GLN A 146 -2.67 13.58 28.56
N PRO A 147 -3.83 13.85 29.19
CA PRO A 147 -5.03 14.36 28.52
C PRO A 147 -4.90 15.80 27.99
N GLN A 148 -3.75 16.46 28.19
CA GLN A 148 -3.47 17.82 27.71
C GLN A 148 -2.96 17.88 26.26
N GLY A 149 -2.95 16.76 25.52
CA GLY A 149 -2.77 16.77 24.07
C GLY A 149 -1.31 16.88 23.60
N LEU A 150 -0.38 16.23 24.29
CA LEU A 150 1.03 16.15 23.87
C LEU A 150 1.20 15.29 22.60
N PHE A 151 0.53 14.13 22.55
CA PHE A 151 0.62 13.19 21.43
C PHE A 151 -0.69 13.07 20.67
N CYS A 152 -0.62 13.04 19.34
CA CYS A 152 -1.83 12.86 18.53
C CYS A 152 -2.12 11.39 18.23
N TYR A 153 -3.14 10.83 18.89
CA TYR A 153 -3.63 9.47 18.60
C TYR A 153 -3.93 9.25 17.11
N SER A 154 -4.75 10.12 16.50
CA SER A 154 -5.24 9.94 15.13
C SER A 154 -4.09 9.85 14.13
N GLY A 155 -3.14 10.79 14.19
CA GLY A 155 -2.00 10.79 13.29
C GLY A 155 -0.98 9.68 13.56
N ILE A 156 -0.74 9.29 14.83
CA ILE A 156 0.12 8.14 15.17
C ILE A 156 -0.48 6.84 14.65
N ALA A 157 -1.79 6.62 14.87
CA ALA A 157 -2.48 5.42 14.38
C ALA A 157 -2.44 5.33 12.84
N GLN A 158 -2.78 6.42 12.15
CA GLN A 158 -2.81 6.46 10.69
C GLN A 158 -1.45 6.30 10.03
N SER A 159 -0.42 6.92 10.60
CA SER A 159 0.95 6.83 10.08
C SER A 159 1.54 5.44 10.25
N ALA A 160 1.18 4.70 11.30
CA ALA A 160 1.55 3.30 11.48
C ALA A 160 0.85 2.41 10.43
N ILE A 161 -0.47 2.59 10.23
CA ILE A 161 -1.28 1.74 9.35
C ILE A 161 -0.90 1.90 7.86
N VAL A 162 -0.15 2.93 7.45
CA VAL A 162 0.14 3.23 6.03
C VAL A 162 0.70 2.06 5.22
N PHE A 163 1.45 1.15 5.86
CA PHE A 163 2.03 -0.02 5.21
C PHE A 163 1.11 -1.23 5.16
N VAL A 164 0.08 -1.24 6.00
CA VAL A 164 -1.02 -2.21 5.93
C VAL A 164 -2.09 -1.72 4.95
N LEU A 165 -2.22 -0.40 4.80
CA LEU A 165 -3.12 0.24 3.85
C LEU A 165 -2.89 -0.32 2.43
N PRO A 166 -3.97 -0.64 1.69
CA PRO A 166 -3.89 -1.44 0.48
C PRO A 166 -3.25 -0.74 -0.71
N GLY A 167 -2.40 0.28 -0.58
CA GLY A 167 -1.97 1.10 -1.72
C GLY A 167 -1.36 0.30 -2.87
N TYR A 168 -0.44 -0.63 -2.60
CA TYR A 168 0.08 -1.55 -3.62
C TYR A 168 -1.00 -2.52 -4.14
N ILE A 169 -1.77 -3.13 -3.23
CA ILE A 169 -2.83 -4.08 -3.55
C ILE A 169 -3.88 -3.43 -4.47
N LEU A 170 -4.15 -2.15 -4.25
CA LEU A 170 -5.06 -1.32 -5.01
C LEU A 170 -4.58 -1.13 -6.44
N VAL A 171 -3.30 -0.81 -6.64
CA VAL A 171 -2.74 -0.67 -7.98
C VAL A 171 -2.68 -2.02 -8.70
N CYS A 172 -2.28 -3.09 -8.02
CA CYS A 172 -2.30 -4.42 -8.63
C CYS A 172 -3.72 -4.87 -8.98
N GLY A 173 -4.68 -4.69 -8.08
CA GLY A 173 -6.07 -5.02 -8.34
C GLY A 173 -6.66 -4.19 -9.47
N ALA A 174 -6.30 -2.90 -9.54
CA ALA A 174 -6.64 -2.01 -10.65
C ALA A 174 -6.12 -2.52 -12.00
N LEU A 175 -4.85 -2.94 -12.06
CA LEU A 175 -4.22 -3.48 -13.26
C LEU A 175 -4.81 -4.84 -13.65
N GLU A 176 -5.12 -5.70 -12.67
CA GLU A 176 -5.77 -6.99 -12.91
C GLU A 176 -7.21 -6.82 -13.43
N LEU A 177 -7.95 -5.85 -12.89
CA LEU A 177 -9.28 -5.48 -13.37
C LEU A 177 -9.21 -4.99 -14.83
N GLN A 178 -8.21 -4.17 -15.15
CA GLN A 178 -7.95 -3.71 -16.51
C GLN A 178 -7.58 -4.85 -17.46
N ALA A 179 -6.82 -5.84 -16.98
CA ALA A 179 -6.46 -7.05 -17.71
C ALA A 179 -7.64 -8.04 -17.86
N LYS A 180 -8.87 -7.64 -17.53
CA LYS A 180 -10.10 -8.45 -17.51
C LYS A 180 -10.06 -9.63 -16.53
N ASN A 181 -9.12 -9.64 -15.59
CA ASN A 181 -9.07 -10.62 -14.51
C ASN A 181 -9.86 -10.13 -13.29
N LEU A 182 -11.19 -10.03 -13.45
CA LEU A 182 -12.09 -9.39 -12.49
C LEU A 182 -12.04 -10.06 -11.10
N VAL A 183 -11.96 -11.40 -11.05
CA VAL A 183 -12.04 -12.16 -9.81
C VAL A 183 -10.78 -11.98 -8.95
N ALA A 184 -9.59 -12.04 -9.55
CA ALA A 184 -8.35 -11.92 -8.79
C ALA A 184 -8.15 -10.51 -8.22
N GLY A 185 -8.42 -9.48 -9.03
CA GLY A 185 -8.22 -8.09 -8.63
C GLY A 185 -9.22 -7.62 -7.57
N SER A 186 -10.51 -7.89 -7.79
CA SER A 186 -11.58 -7.43 -6.89
C SER A 186 -11.50 -8.04 -5.49
N VAL A 187 -11.19 -9.34 -5.38
CA VAL A 187 -11.13 -10.03 -4.09
C VAL A 187 -10.02 -9.46 -3.20
N ARG A 188 -8.82 -9.24 -3.74
CA ARG A 188 -7.70 -8.68 -2.95
C ARG A 188 -7.98 -7.26 -2.49
N MET A 189 -8.54 -6.44 -3.38
CA MET A 189 -8.93 -5.07 -3.04
C MET A 189 -10.00 -5.06 -1.95
N PHE A 190 -11.06 -5.86 -2.11
CA PHE A 190 -12.16 -5.92 -1.15
C PHE A 190 -11.69 -6.38 0.23
N GLN A 191 -10.86 -7.42 0.29
CA GLN A 191 -10.32 -7.95 1.54
C GLN A 191 -9.59 -6.87 2.34
N ALA A 192 -8.62 -6.21 1.70
CA ALA A 192 -7.77 -5.24 2.38
C ALA A 192 -8.53 -3.96 2.75
N ILE A 193 -9.50 -3.54 1.94
CA ILE A 193 -10.36 -2.38 2.22
C ILE A 193 -11.31 -2.65 3.38
N MET A 194 -11.90 -3.85 3.47
CA MET A 194 -12.90 -4.18 4.49
C MET A 194 -12.26 -4.46 5.86
N TYR A 195 -11.18 -5.24 5.89
CA TYR A 195 -10.58 -5.72 7.14
C TYR A 195 -9.72 -4.70 7.89
N SER A 196 -9.05 -3.78 7.17
CA SER A 196 -8.19 -2.75 7.78
C SER A 196 -8.94 -1.81 8.76
N PRO A 197 -10.10 -1.22 8.41
CA PRO A 197 -10.85 -0.38 9.35
C PRO A 197 -11.38 -1.18 10.53
N PHE A 198 -11.86 -2.41 10.31
CA PHE A 198 -12.33 -3.27 11.40
C PHE A 198 -11.23 -3.54 12.45
N GLY A 199 -10.02 -3.89 12.00
CA GLY A 199 -8.88 -4.08 12.90
C GLY A 199 -8.58 -2.81 13.72
N THR A 200 -8.64 -1.65 13.08
CA THR A 200 -8.37 -0.36 13.73
C THR A 200 -9.43 0.00 14.78
N THR A 201 -10.72 -0.13 14.44
CA THR A 201 -11.83 0.07 15.39
C THR A 201 -11.69 -0.87 16.58
N LEU A 202 -11.46 -2.15 16.33
CA LEU A 202 -11.32 -3.16 17.38
C LEU A 202 -10.15 -2.84 18.32
N GLY A 203 -8.96 -2.53 17.80
CA GLY A 203 -7.80 -2.17 18.61
C GLY A 203 -8.03 -0.94 19.48
N SER A 204 -8.71 0.06 18.92
CA SER A 204 -9.06 1.31 19.61
C SER A 204 -10.11 1.10 20.70
N ALA A 205 -11.07 0.21 20.47
CA ALA A 205 -12.10 -0.15 21.44
C ALA A 205 -11.50 -0.97 22.60
N LEU A 206 -10.62 -1.93 22.30
CA LEU A 206 -9.92 -2.74 23.30
C LEU A 206 -9.13 -1.86 24.28
N TYR A 207 -8.40 -0.85 23.78
CA TYR A 207 -7.67 0.06 24.68
C TYR A 207 -8.62 0.91 25.53
N ALA A 208 -9.73 1.40 24.95
CA ALA A 208 -10.72 2.19 25.67
C ALA A 208 -11.47 1.41 26.77
N LEU A 209 -11.53 0.07 26.67
CA LEU A 209 -12.02 -0.79 27.76
C LEU A 209 -11.02 -0.89 28.91
N VAL A 210 -9.72 -0.82 28.62
CA VAL A 210 -8.64 -0.87 29.62
C VAL A 210 -8.51 0.47 30.36
N ASP A 211 -8.53 1.58 29.62
CA ASP A 211 -8.38 2.94 30.16
C ASP A 211 -9.66 3.77 29.96
N LYS A 212 -10.38 4.00 31.07
CA LYS A 212 -11.64 4.77 31.08
C LYS A 212 -11.44 6.25 30.72
N ASN A 213 -10.22 6.77 30.83
CA ASN A 213 -9.88 8.14 30.48
C ASN A 213 -9.16 8.26 29.13
N ALA A 214 -9.30 7.23 28.28
CA ALA A 214 -8.66 7.19 26.97
C ALA A 214 -9.04 8.42 26.12
N THR A 215 -8.04 8.96 25.41
CA THR A 215 -8.25 10.10 24.51
C THR A 215 -9.33 9.80 23.46
N ASN A 216 -10.13 10.83 23.21
CA ASN A 216 -11.26 10.81 22.28
C ASN A 216 -11.13 11.91 21.21
N GLN A 217 -10.00 12.62 21.18
CA GLN A 217 -9.78 13.70 20.22
C GLN A 217 -9.44 13.11 18.85
N PRO A 218 -10.28 13.33 17.82
CA PRO A 218 -10.03 12.77 16.51
C PRO A 218 -9.08 13.61 15.65
N THR A 219 -8.87 14.87 16.03
CA THR A 219 -8.09 15.85 15.28
C THR A 219 -6.83 16.23 16.03
N CYS A 220 -5.70 16.33 15.30
CA CYS A 220 -4.44 16.78 15.88
C CYS A 220 -4.42 18.31 16.00
N ASN A 221 -4.06 18.84 17.18
CA ASN A 221 -3.84 20.28 17.38
C ASN A 221 -2.41 20.65 16.99
N GLY A 222 -2.27 21.36 15.87
CA GLY A 222 -0.99 21.84 15.36
C GLY A 222 -0.44 20.94 14.26
N SER A 223 -0.54 21.41 13.02
CA SER A 223 0.06 20.74 11.87
C SER A 223 1.41 21.39 11.53
N VAL A 224 2.30 20.60 10.94
CA VAL A 224 3.59 21.08 10.44
C VAL A 224 3.36 22.04 9.27
N SER A 225 4.17 23.09 9.13
CA SER A 225 4.00 24.07 8.05
C SER A 225 4.19 23.43 6.66
N ASP A 226 3.50 23.96 5.66
CA ASP A 226 3.47 23.38 4.31
C ASP A 226 4.85 23.25 3.67
N TYR A 227 5.77 24.18 3.99
CA TYR A 227 7.17 24.12 3.54
C TYR A 227 7.89 22.85 4.00
N HIS A 228 7.72 22.44 5.25
CA HIS A 228 8.36 21.23 5.78
C HIS A 228 7.74 19.97 5.17
N ARG A 229 6.43 19.98 4.88
CA ARG A 229 5.76 18.84 4.21
C ARG A 229 6.39 18.56 2.84
N LEU A 230 6.72 19.62 2.09
CA LEU A 230 7.32 19.51 0.76
C LEU A 230 8.69 18.80 0.80
N TRP A 231 9.50 19.02 1.84
CA TRP A 231 10.79 18.31 2.02
C TRP A 231 10.64 16.90 2.59
N ILE A 232 9.61 16.63 3.38
CA ILE A 232 9.38 15.31 3.99
C ILE A 232 8.90 14.28 2.95
N VAL A 233 8.12 14.70 1.94
CA VAL A 233 7.61 13.83 0.87
C VAL A 233 8.72 13.11 0.06
N PRO A 234 9.78 13.77 -0.44
CA PRO A 234 10.85 13.09 -1.15
C PRO A 234 11.66 12.15 -0.22
N ILE A 235 11.80 12.50 1.07
CA ILE A 235 12.45 11.62 2.06
C ILE A 235 11.62 10.35 2.28
N PHE A 236 10.30 10.49 2.45
CA PHE A 236 9.38 9.36 2.53
C PHE A 236 9.45 8.49 1.27
N SER A 237 9.50 9.11 0.09
CA SER A 237 9.61 8.40 -1.19
C SER A 237 10.90 7.60 -1.31
N LEU A 238 12.01 8.13 -0.77
CA LEU A 238 13.28 7.40 -0.68
C LEU A 238 13.17 6.19 0.24
N CYS A 239 12.47 6.30 1.38
CA CYS A 239 12.20 5.14 2.23
C CYS A 239 11.37 4.08 1.49
N LEU A 240 10.37 4.49 0.70
CA LEU A 240 9.57 3.55 -0.11
C LEU A 240 10.42 2.81 -1.15
N VAL A 241 11.37 3.48 -1.81
CA VAL A 241 12.32 2.83 -2.73
C VAL A 241 13.06 1.67 -2.06
N VAL A 242 13.49 1.85 -0.81
CA VAL A 242 14.18 0.81 -0.03
C VAL A 242 13.21 -0.31 0.39
N VAL A 243 12.01 0.05 0.85
CA VAL A 243 10.98 -0.91 1.28
C VAL A 243 10.61 -1.88 0.13
N PHE A 244 10.38 -1.34 -1.08
CA PHE A 244 10.00 -2.12 -2.26
C PHE A 244 11.18 -2.66 -3.09
N GLN A 245 12.41 -2.55 -2.59
CA GLN A 245 13.61 -3.06 -3.27
C GLN A 245 13.82 -2.49 -4.67
N ALA A 246 13.53 -1.21 -4.88
CA ALA A 246 13.77 -0.57 -6.17
C ALA A 246 15.27 -0.32 -6.39
N HIS A 247 15.68 -0.46 -7.65
CA HIS A 247 17.05 -0.23 -8.08
C HIS A 247 17.41 1.26 -7.98
N TYR A 248 18.61 1.58 -7.47
CA TYR A 248 19.04 2.95 -7.17
C TYR A 248 19.02 3.88 -8.40
N ARG A 249 19.22 3.36 -9.62
CA ARG A 249 19.14 4.17 -10.86
C ARG A 249 17.72 4.64 -11.19
N GLN A 250 16.69 3.92 -10.75
CA GLN A 250 15.27 4.29 -10.96
C GLN A 250 14.74 5.19 -9.83
N ALA A 251 15.44 5.26 -8.70
CA ALA A 251 15.03 6.01 -7.52
C ALA A 251 14.80 7.51 -7.77
N PRO A 252 15.65 8.25 -8.54
CA PRO A 252 15.41 9.67 -8.78
C PRO A 252 14.11 9.94 -9.52
N ALA A 253 13.79 9.14 -10.55
CA ALA A 253 12.55 9.26 -11.29
C ALA A 253 11.33 8.99 -10.38
N MET A 254 11.39 7.94 -9.56
CA MET A 254 10.35 7.59 -8.60
C MET A 254 10.09 8.73 -7.60
N ILE A 255 11.14 9.35 -7.06
CA ILE A 255 11.05 10.47 -6.09
C ILE A 255 10.43 11.71 -6.74
N ILE A 256 10.84 12.05 -7.97
CA ILE A 256 10.30 13.20 -8.71
C ILE A 256 8.80 13.00 -8.99
N ILE A 257 8.41 11.82 -9.49
CA ILE A 257 7.01 11.50 -9.79
C ILE A 257 6.16 11.56 -8.51
N ALA A 258 6.66 11.05 -7.39
CA ALA A 258 5.96 11.10 -6.11
C ALA A 258 5.79 12.53 -5.57
N SER A 259 6.82 13.36 -5.72
CA SER A 259 6.79 14.77 -5.31
C SER A 259 5.80 15.58 -6.14
N ILE A 260 5.76 15.38 -7.46
CA ILE A 260 4.76 15.97 -8.35
C ILE A 260 3.37 15.49 -7.97
N GLY A 261 3.22 14.19 -7.70
CA GLY A 261 1.96 13.60 -7.28
C GLY A 261 1.39 14.23 -6.01
N TYR A 262 2.25 14.53 -5.03
CA TYR A 262 1.86 15.27 -3.83
C TYR A 262 1.41 16.71 -4.14
N LEU A 263 2.14 17.43 -4.98
CA LEU A 263 1.80 18.82 -5.31
C LEU A 263 0.45 18.95 -6.03
N VAL A 264 0.13 17.99 -6.89
CA VAL A 264 -1.14 17.96 -7.65
C VAL A 264 -2.28 17.31 -6.87
N ASN A 265 -2.03 16.81 -5.65
CA ASN A 265 -3.01 16.06 -4.85
C ASN A 265 -4.32 16.84 -4.56
N TYR A 266 -4.28 18.17 -4.61
CA TYR A 266 -5.48 19.01 -4.46
C TYR A 266 -6.46 18.96 -5.65
N SER A 267 -6.03 18.43 -6.79
CA SER A 267 -6.85 18.29 -7.98
C SER A 267 -7.37 16.87 -8.15
N ALA A 268 -8.63 16.71 -8.59
CA ALA A 268 -9.24 15.42 -8.91
C ALA A 268 -8.47 14.60 -9.96
N SER A 269 -7.57 15.25 -10.70
CA SER A 269 -6.75 14.68 -11.79
C SER A 269 -5.35 14.21 -11.33
N SER A 270 -5.04 14.21 -10.03
CA SER A 270 -3.72 13.85 -9.50
C SER A 270 -3.24 12.47 -9.97
N SER A 271 -4.12 11.47 -9.93
CA SER A 271 -3.84 10.10 -10.42
C SER A 271 -3.58 10.06 -11.93
N PHE A 272 -4.27 10.89 -12.72
CA PHE A 272 -4.03 11.00 -14.16
C PHE A 272 -2.65 11.60 -14.46
N VAL A 273 -2.26 12.68 -13.79
CA VAL A 273 -0.96 13.33 -13.98
C VAL A 273 0.20 12.40 -13.65
N ILE A 274 0.10 11.67 -12.54
CA ILE A 274 1.13 10.71 -12.15
C ILE A 274 1.21 9.57 -13.16
N ALA A 275 0.06 9.06 -13.59
CA ALA A 275 0.00 8.01 -14.60
C ALA A 275 0.58 8.47 -15.94
N THR A 276 0.30 9.69 -16.40
CA THR A 276 0.84 10.23 -17.66
C THR A 276 2.35 10.37 -17.61
N ILE A 277 2.89 10.91 -16.51
CA ILE A 277 4.34 11.01 -16.33
C ILE A 277 4.97 9.60 -16.28
N GLY A 278 4.36 8.66 -15.58
CA GLY A 278 4.85 7.28 -15.51
C GLY A 278 4.86 6.53 -16.85
N ASN A 279 3.77 6.66 -17.60
CA ASN A 279 3.67 6.08 -18.95
C ASN A 279 4.63 6.76 -19.93
N LEU A 280 4.84 8.07 -19.82
CA LEU A 280 5.84 8.80 -20.59
C LEU A 280 7.27 8.34 -20.26
N TYR A 281 7.57 8.19 -18.96
CA TYR A 281 8.85 7.67 -18.48
C TYR A 281 9.17 6.27 -19.04
N SER A 282 8.18 5.36 -19.02
CA SER A 282 8.32 4.03 -19.63
C SER A 282 8.53 4.10 -21.15
N ARG A 283 7.88 5.06 -21.82
CA ARG A 283 7.99 5.25 -23.25
C ARG A 283 9.34 5.81 -23.71
N ILE A 284 10.00 6.63 -22.90
CA ILE A 284 11.35 7.17 -23.18
C ILE A 284 12.45 6.09 -22.99
N GLY A 285 12.07 4.86 -22.65
CA GLY A 285 12.98 3.70 -22.57
C GLY A 285 13.41 3.33 -21.15
N HIS A 286 12.89 4.01 -20.13
CA HIS A 286 13.37 3.84 -18.74
C HIS A 286 12.60 2.78 -17.93
N GLY A 287 12.37 1.59 -18.48
CA GLY A 287 11.75 0.47 -17.75
C GLY A 287 10.22 0.46 -17.73
N LEU A 288 9.60 -0.07 -16.67
CA LEU A 288 8.14 -0.23 -16.56
C LEU A 288 7.47 1.01 -15.94
N ALA A 289 6.33 1.43 -16.51
CA ALA A 289 5.53 2.52 -15.93
C ALA A 289 5.09 2.24 -14.49
N PHE A 290 4.71 0.99 -14.20
CA PHE A 290 4.24 0.57 -12.89
C PHE A 290 5.27 0.80 -11.78
N THR A 291 6.55 0.44 -12.01
CA THR A 291 7.59 0.57 -10.98
C THR A 291 7.89 2.03 -10.65
N ALA A 292 7.83 2.90 -11.66
CA ALA A 292 8.05 4.34 -11.51
C ALA A 292 6.91 5.06 -10.76
N VAL A 293 5.67 4.60 -10.94
CA VAL A 293 4.46 5.23 -10.38
C VAL A 293 4.13 4.75 -8.97
N LEU A 294 4.58 3.56 -8.57
CA LEU A 294 4.17 2.94 -7.30
C LEU A 294 4.38 3.82 -6.05
N PRO A 295 5.56 4.46 -5.83
CA PRO A 295 5.74 5.33 -4.67
C PRO A 295 4.85 6.55 -4.68
N ALA A 296 4.57 7.10 -5.88
CA ALA A 296 3.67 8.22 -6.01
C ALA A 296 2.28 7.83 -5.53
N VAL A 297 1.73 6.69 -5.99
CA VAL A 297 0.42 6.19 -5.51
C VAL A 297 0.39 6.03 -4.00
N LEU A 298 1.48 5.54 -3.40
CA LEU A 298 1.60 5.37 -1.95
C LEU A 298 1.74 6.69 -1.18
N VAL A 299 1.96 7.81 -1.85
CA VAL A 299 1.80 9.16 -1.30
C VAL A 299 0.35 9.63 -1.40
N LEU A 300 -0.38 9.33 -2.49
CA LEU A 300 -1.79 9.76 -2.62
C LEU A 300 -2.73 9.03 -1.68
N VAL A 301 -2.58 7.71 -1.51
CA VAL A 301 -3.52 6.93 -0.69
C VAL A 301 -3.65 7.47 0.75
N PRO A 302 -2.57 7.70 1.50
CA PRO A 302 -2.67 8.32 2.83
C PRO A 302 -3.13 9.78 2.77
N SER A 303 -2.72 10.54 1.76
CA SER A 303 -3.12 11.95 1.62
C SER A 303 -4.62 12.10 1.31
N GLY A 304 -5.18 11.20 0.50
CA GLY A 304 -6.61 11.14 0.17
C GLY A 304 -7.44 10.72 1.37
N LEU A 305 -6.96 9.77 2.17
CA LEU A 305 -7.59 9.42 3.44
C LEU A 305 -7.67 10.58 4.41
N ALA A 306 -6.55 11.28 4.58
CA ALA A 306 -6.46 12.38 5.52
C ALA A 306 -7.40 13.52 5.14
N ALA A 307 -7.49 13.85 3.85
CA ALA A 307 -8.41 14.87 3.33
C ALA A 307 -9.89 14.55 3.59
N GLN A 308 -10.22 13.28 3.80
CA GLN A 308 -11.59 12.78 3.96
C GLN A 308 -11.94 12.44 5.43
N GLY A 309 -11.12 12.87 6.39
CA GLY A 309 -11.39 12.65 7.82
C GLY A 309 -10.82 11.34 8.38
N GLY A 310 -10.15 10.52 7.56
CA GLY A 310 -9.24 9.51 8.08
C GLY A 310 -9.87 8.43 8.97
N LEU A 311 -9.27 8.18 10.15
CA LEU A 311 -9.73 7.19 11.15
C LEU A 311 -10.86 7.69 12.05
N LEU A 312 -11.38 8.90 11.81
CA LEU A 312 -12.45 9.51 12.59
C LEU A 312 -13.67 8.58 12.73
N SER A 313 -14.04 7.90 11.65
CA SER A 313 -15.16 6.97 11.65
C SER A 313 -14.95 5.76 12.55
N GLY A 314 -13.76 5.14 12.49
CA GLY A 314 -13.42 4.00 13.35
C GLY A 314 -13.29 4.38 14.82
N LEU A 315 -12.89 5.62 15.13
CA LEU A 315 -12.87 6.12 16.51
C LEU A 315 -14.29 6.32 17.08
N HIS A 316 -15.20 6.93 16.30
CA HIS A 316 -16.60 7.09 16.73
C HIS A 316 -17.30 5.76 16.97
N GLU A 317 -17.01 4.76 16.13
CA GLU A 317 -17.51 3.40 16.30
C GLU A 317 -16.90 2.72 17.54
N ALA A 318 -15.59 2.84 17.74
CA ALA A 318 -14.96 2.32 18.96
C ALA A 318 -15.56 2.92 20.23
N GLN A 319 -15.94 4.21 20.20
CA GLN A 319 -16.62 4.88 21.31
C GLN A 319 -18.06 4.39 21.52
N SER A 320 -18.83 4.18 20.45
CA SER A 320 -20.21 3.67 20.57
C SER A 320 -20.21 2.27 21.18
N ILE A 321 -19.27 1.41 20.79
CA ILE A 321 -19.09 0.06 21.35
C ILE A 321 -18.86 0.11 22.87
N VAL A 322 -17.94 0.97 23.33
CA VAL A 322 -17.62 1.09 24.77
C VAL A 322 -18.76 1.71 25.56
N LYS A 323 -19.43 2.74 25.02
CA LYS A 323 -20.56 3.41 25.67
C LYS A 323 -21.78 2.50 25.81
N ASN A 324 -22.00 1.57 24.89
CA ASN A 324 -23.09 0.60 24.94
C ASN A 324 -22.79 -0.59 25.88
N SER A 325 -21.51 -0.84 26.20
CA SER A 325 -21.09 -1.92 27.10
C SER A 325 -21.48 -1.68 28.57
N THR A 326 -21.89 -0.46 28.95
CA THR A 326 -22.47 -0.19 30.28
C THR A 326 -23.95 -0.62 30.39
N THR A 327 -24.59 -0.98 29.28
CA THR A 327 -25.95 -1.55 29.23
C THR A 327 -25.86 -2.95 28.62
N LEU A 328 -25.64 -3.96 29.48
CA LEU A 328 -25.51 -5.36 29.10
C LEU A 328 -26.80 -5.91 28.47
N THR A 329 -26.93 -5.76 27.15
CA THR A 329 -27.65 -6.68 26.28
C THR A 329 -26.74 -7.03 25.12
N VAL A 330 -26.05 -8.18 25.23
CA VAL A 330 -25.34 -8.81 24.12
C VAL A 330 -26.41 -9.30 23.15
N SER A 331 -26.85 -8.43 22.24
CA SER A 331 -27.77 -8.75 21.17
C SER A 331 -27.31 -8.03 19.90
N ASP A 332 -26.91 -8.82 18.91
CA ASP A 332 -26.85 -8.56 17.45
C ASP A 332 -26.12 -7.32 16.88
N SER A 333 -25.48 -6.48 17.71
CA SER A 333 -24.91 -5.20 17.26
C SER A 333 -23.47 -5.23 16.73
N ILE A 334 -22.79 -6.38 16.70
CA ILE A 334 -21.43 -6.48 16.12
C ILE A 334 -21.44 -6.40 14.59
N PHE A 335 -22.62 -6.55 13.95
CA PHE A 335 -22.75 -6.49 12.49
C PHE A 335 -24.08 -5.84 12.04
N SER A 336 -24.49 -4.72 12.65
CA SER A 336 -25.50 -3.88 12.01
C SER A 336 -24.83 -3.07 10.89
N ILE A 337 -25.05 -3.50 9.64
CA ILE A 337 -24.66 -2.80 8.38
C ILE A 337 -25.16 -1.33 8.34
N SER A 338 -25.99 -0.91 9.30
CA SER A 338 -26.51 0.44 9.49
C SER A 338 -25.51 1.45 10.11
N ASP A 339 -24.35 1.04 10.61
CA ASP A 339 -23.32 1.97 11.09
C ASP A 339 -22.58 2.61 9.91
N THR A 340 -23.15 3.74 9.45
CA THR A 340 -22.68 4.59 8.35
C THR A 340 -21.19 4.95 8.41
N ASN A 341 -20.56 4.90 9.58
CA ASN A 341 -19.19 5.33 9.82
C ASN A 341 -18.13 4.35 9.28
N MET A 342 -18.22 3.05 9.61
CA MET A 342 -17.25 2.06 9.09
C MET A 342 -17.31 2.00 7.56
N LEU A 343 -18.53 1.98 7.02
CA LEU A 343 -18.77 2.00 5.58
C LEU A 343 -18.23 3.28 4.93
N TYR A 344 -18.25 4.42 5.62
CA TYR A 344 -17.67 5.66 5.10
C TYR A 344 -16.18 5.50 4.79
N PHE A 345 -15.39 4.91 5.71
CA PHE A 345 -13.96 4.64 5.45
C PHE A 345 -13.76 3.74 4.24
N VAL A 346 -14.55 2.67 4.14
CA VAL A 346 -14.54 1.74 3.00
C VAL A 346 -14.87 2.47 1.70
N PHE A 347 -15.90 3.31 1.68
CA PHE A 347 -16.28 4.11 0.50
C PHE A 347 -15.18 5.10 0.11
N GLN A 348 -14.46 5.68 1.07
CA GLN A 348 -13.34 6.57 0.79
C GLN A 348 -12.17 5.83 0.12
N MET A 349 -11.80 4.66 0.63
CA MET A 349 -10.82 3.78 -0.01
C MET A 349 -11.22 3.39 -1.43
N ILE A 350 -12.49 3.05 -1.65
CA ILE A 350 -13.03 2.73 -2.98
C ILE A 350 -12.94 3.94 -3.91
N LYS A 351 -13.30 5.16 -3.46
CA LYS A 351 -13.20 6.39 -4.26
C LYS A 351 -11.76 6.67 -4.69
N VAL A 352 -10.80 6.57 -3.76
CA VAL A 352 -9.37 6.74 -4.07
C VAL A 352 -8.92 5.70 -5.09
N SER A 353 -9.38 4.45 -4.94
CA SER A 353 -9.08 3.38 -5.90
C SER A 353 -9.61 3.64 -7.29
N ILE A 354 -10.85 4.12 -7.41
CA ILE A 354 -11.46 4.44 -8.70
C ILE A 354 -10.70 5.59 -9.36
N GLY A 355 -10.27 6.59 -8.59
CA GLY A 355 -9.42 7.67 -9.09
C GLY A 355 -8.11 7.14 -9.69
N ILE A 356 -7.45 6.21 -9.00
CA ILE A 356 -6.20 5.60 -9.46
C ILE A 356 -6.41 4.74 -10.71
N THR A 357 -7.45 3.89 -10.74
CA THR A 357 -7.75 3.04 -11.92
C THR A 357 -8.08 3.86 -13.15
N VAL A 358 -8.98 4.86 -13.00
CA VAL A 358 -9.40 5.72 -14.11
C VAL A 358 -8.24 6.59 -14.58
N GLY A 359 -7.44 7.15 -13.67
CA GLY A 359 -6.26 7.94 -14.01
C GLY A 359 -5.22 7.15 -14.80
N LEU A 360 -4.91 5.92 -14.37
CA LEU A 360 -3.99 5.01 -15.07
C LEU A 360 -4.50 4.64 -16.46
N PHE A 361 -5.80 4.33 -16.59
CA PHE A 361 -6.41 3.95 -17.86
C PHE A 361 -6.46 5.13 -18.85
N LEU A 362 -6.96 6.28 -18.42
CA LEU A 362 -7.08 7.46 -19.28
C LEU A 362 -5.71 7.92 -19.77
N SER A 363 -4.69 7.83 -18.90
CA SER A 363 -3.31 8.11 -19.27
C SER A 363 -2.77 7.20 -20.36
N ALA A 364 -3.03 5.89 -20.26
CA ALA A 364 -2.60 4.95 -21.30
C ALA A 364 -3.26 5.29 -22.65
N VAL A 365 -4.57 5.54 -22.66
CA VAL A 365 -5.29 5.96 -23.87
C VAL A 365 -4.75 7.27 -24.43
N PHE A 366 -4.29 8.20 -23.59
CA PHE A 366 -3.74 9.46 -24.07
C PHE A 366 -2.35 9.31 -24.71
N ILE A 367 -1.49 8.47 -24.15
CA ILE A 367 -0.09 8.36 -24.57
C ILE A 367 0.08 7.39 -25.74
N TYR A 368 -0.49 6.19 -25.69
CA TYR A 368 -0.24 5.15 -26.69
C TYR A 368 -0.65 5.46 -28.14
N PRO A 369 -1.71 6.24 -28.47
CA PRO A 369 -2.10 6.48 -29.86
C PRO A 369 -1.17 7.46 -30.60
N ILE A 370 -0.30 8.19 -29.90
CA ILE A 370 0.62 9.15 -30.54
C ILE A 370 1.68 8.34 -31.33
N PRO A 371 1.75 8.40 -32.68
CA PRO A 371 2.76 7.68 -33.44
C PRO A 371 4.13 8.31 -33.19
N TRP A 372 4.99 7.65 -32.40
CA TRP A 372 6.37 8.10 -32.22
C TRP A 372 7.28 7.34 -33.18
N LYS A 373 8.08 8.07 -33.97
CA LYS A 373 9.10 7.48 -34.85
C LYS A 373 10.08 6.68 -33.98
N ARG A 374 10.13 5.36 -34.20
CA ARG A 374 11.17 4.49 -33.66
C ARG A 374 12.53 5.02 -34.11
N SER A 375 13.31 5.48 -33.14
CA SER A 375 14.76 5.64 -33.15
C SER A 375 15.16 5.59 -31.68
N ILE A 376 16.30 5.00 -31.33
CA ILE A 376 16.79 4.68 -29.96
C ILE A 376 16.51 3.24 -29.50
N TRP A 377 16.57 2.27 -30.42
CA TRP A 377 17.02 0.90 -30.12
C TRP A 377 18.04 0.44 -31.19
N ASN A 378 18.98 1.33 -31.52
CA ASN A 378 20.23 0.95 -32.18
C ASN A 378 21.35 1.35 -31.22
N PHE A 379 21.84 0.38 -30.45
CA PHE A 379 23.25 -0.01 -30.32
C PHE A 379 23.39 -1.07 -29.22
#